data_AF-A0A1I5XIA7-F1
#
_entry.id   AF-A0A1I5XIA7-F1
#
_cell.length_a   1.000
_cell.length_b   1.000
_cell.length_c   1.000
_cell.angle_alpha   90.00
_cell.angle_beta   90.00
_cell.angle_gamma   90.00
#
_symmetry.space_group_name_H-M   'P 1'
#
loop_
_entity.id
_entity.type
_entity.pdbx_description
1 polymer ?
#
loop_
_entity_poly.entity_id
_entity_poly.type
_entity_poly.pdbx_seq_one_letter_code
_entity_poly.pdbx_strand_id
1 'polypeptide(L)'
;MAETLQTRQVDAMGRVVIPKDIRDALTLTEHPLSLQFEANRQAVLVFKAPEDEDEEDHKILDEQGRLLIPAEVRRQFDWNQGDKIEMQQEKEGVLLQGEGARCAVCENRASLVKIRGRFLCRVCMEDAGAAWTERWQDVLQEVVGDYIGYCEKCVSTADPEDIHQARVKGRRLRTLLEFLGAPDGHKLFERLDDAHKQLGRVRERDVFLADVKERAAQADDAEEAAVFHEAAAVVERKRGKEQEKLAGSLPKIINAKFQQHWDRFCVNDLPSLVRTLDLPKRLQDFENVFEEKKEMYLEAADEKGKASKAALKALHDVRIEAKRLRYVYGYAAVIYSTDYAAYSKSYKKYQRRFGDINDKRDVLKKLEDSRKKMNVPGEQIDAVREQLKNGLEKHAEAVEL
;
A
#
# COMPACT_ATOMS: atom_id res chain seq x y z
N MET A 1 -26.38 38.24 -15.88
CA MET A 1 -26.33 39.51 -15.13
C MET A 1 -25.17 39.37 -14.15
N ALA A 2 -24.24 40.32 -14.12
CA ALA A 2 -23.05 40.19 -13.28
C ALA A 2 -23.47 40.19 -11.79
N GLU A 3 -23.17 39.11 -11.09
CA GLU A 3 -23.35 39.04 -9.64
C GLU A 3 -22.47 40.12 -9.00
N THR A 4 -23.11 41.09 -8.35
CA THR A 4 -22.39 42.23 -7.76
C THR A 4 -21.73 41.77 -6.47
N LEU A 5 -20.51 41.24 -6.57
CA LEU A 5 -19.72 40.83 -5.42
C LEU A 5 -19.28 42.09 -4.65
N GLN A 6 -19.74 42.24 -3.42
CA GLN A 6 -19.35 43.35 -2.55
C GLN A 6 -18.69 42.86 -1.27
N THR A 7 -17.66 43.57 -0.81
CA THR A 7 -16.92 43.18 0.40
C THR A 7 -17.11 44.20 1.52
N ARG A 8 -17.35 43.75 2.75
CA ARG A 8 -17.50 44.58 3.96
C ARG A 8 -16.79 43.95 5.14
N GLN A 9 -16.35 44.75 6.10
CA GLN A 9 -15.64 44.26 7.29
C GLN A 9 -16.60 43.97 8.44
N VAL A 10 -16.27 42.96 9.25
CA VAL A 10 -16.92 42.71 10.54
C VAL A 10 -16.46 43.79 11.53
N ASP A 11 -17.42 44.49 12.14
CA ASP A 11 -17.14 45.53 13.14
C ASP A 11 -16.80 44.95 14.53
N ALA A 12 -16.44 45.82 15.48
CA ALA A 12 -16.10 45.42 16.86
C ALA A 12 -17.24 44.72 17.62
N MET A 13 -18.49 44.86 17.16
CA MET A 13 -19.67 44.23 17.75
C MET A 13 -20.08 42.95 17.00
N GLY A 14 -19.34 42.54 15.96
CA GLY A 14 -19.67 41.37 15.15
C GLY A 14 -20.76 41.63 14.11
N ARG A 15 -20.98 42.88 13.71
CA ARG A 15 -21.95 43.27 12.68
C ARG A 15 -21.30 43.49 11.33
N VAL A 16 -22.07 43.31 10.26
CA VAL A 16 -21.64 43.58 8.88
C VAL A 16 -22.69 44.44 8.18
N VAL A 17 -22.25 45.48 7.45
CA VAL A 17 -23.15 46.36 6.68
C VAL A 17 -23.63 45.63 5.43
N ILE A 18 -24.94 45.49 5.23
CA ILE A 18 -25.47 45.06 3.93
C ILE A 18 -25.55 46.29 3.01
N PRO A 19 -24.88 46.30 1.84
CA PRO A 19 -24.89 47.41 0.91
C PRO A 19 -26.29 47.88 0.53
N LYS A 20 -26.45 49.19 0.37
CA LYS A 20 -27.77 49.80 0.10
C LYS A 20 -28.41 49.25 -1.17
N ASP A 21 -27.64 49.06 -2.22
CA ASP A 21 -28.11 48.49 -3.49
C ASP A 21 -28.65 47.06 -3.34
N ILE A 22 -27.99 46.21 -2.54
CA ILE A 22 -28.48 44.85 -2.22
C ILE A 22 -29.75 44.93 -1.36
N ARG A 23 -29.77 45.80 -0.35
CA ARG A 23 -30.94 46.00 0.53
C ARG A 23 -32.18 46.47 -0.25
N ASP A 24 -32.00 47.44 -1.13
CA ASP A 24 -33.07 48.02 -1.93
C ASP A 24 -33.56 46.99 -2.98
N ALA A 25 -32.64 46.27 -3.63
CA ALA A 25 -32.98 45.25 -4.63
C ALA A 25 -33.76 44.06 -4.04
N LEU A 26 -33.41 43.65 -2.81
CA LEU A 26 -34.06 42.54 -2.11
C LEU A 26 -35.14 43.00 -1.10
N THR A 27 -35.42 44.31 -1.03
CA THR A 27 -36.38 44.92 -0.07
C THR A 27 -36.19 44.43 1.38
N LEU A 28 -34.95 44.36 1.86
CA LEU A 28 -34.60 43.79 3.17
C LEU A 28 -34.86 44.73 4.36
N THR A 29 -34.92 46.05 4.12
CA THR A 29 -34.98 47.05 5.20
C THR A 29 -36.34 47.11 5.91
N GLU A 30 -37.40 46.64 5.26
CA GLU A 30 -38.79 46.78 5.74
C GLU A 30 -39.36 45.49 6.35
N HIS A 31 -38.55 44.44 6.45
CA HIS A 31 -39.01 43.12 6.90
C HIS A 31 -38.06 42.50 7.93
N PRO A 32 -38.57 41.66 8.84
CA PRO A 32 -37.73 40.78 9.63
C PRO A 32 -36.91 39.86 8.71
N LEU A 33 -35.68 39.56 9.13
CA LEU A 33 -34.74 38.73 8.40
C LEU A 33 -34.44 37.44 9.16
N SER A 34 -34.20 36.37 8.42
CA SER A 34 -33.77 35.09 8.97
C SER A 34 -32.40 34.70 8.40
N LEU A 35 -31.66 33.95 9.22
CA LEU A 35 -30.30 33.52 8.90
C LEU A 35 -30.27 32.00 8.76
N GLN A 36 -29.95 31.51 7.57
CA GLN A 36 -29.69 30.10 7.35
C GLN A 36 -28.18 29.86 7.24
N PHE A 37 -27.67 28.95 8.07
CA PHE A 37 -26.25 28.62 8.11
C PHE A 37 -25.93 27.49 7.14
N GLU A 38 -25.11 27.80 6.14
CA GLU A 38 -24.66 26.85 5.14
C GLU A 38 -23.24 26.39 5.46
N ALA A 39 -23.11 25.43 6.37
CA ALA A 39 -21.81 24.88 6.77
C ALA A 39 -20.97 24.39 5.57
N ASN A 40 -21.64 23.81 4.57
CA ASN A 40 -21.03 23.33 3.32
C ASN A 40 -20.46 24.46 2.46
N ARG A 41 -20.96 25.69 2.55
CA ARG A 41 -20.46 26.83 1.78
C ARG A 41 -19.62 27.77 2.65
N GLN A 42 -19.55 27.51 3.96
CA GLN A 42 -18.97 28.43 4.94
C GLN A 42 -19.61 29.82 4.82
N ALA A 43 -20.94 29.81 4.72
CA ALA A 43 -21.72 30.99 4.37
C ALA A 43 -22.96 31.12 5.26
N VAL A 44 -23.47 32.35 5.34
CA VAL A 44 -24.75 32.68 5.96
C VAL A 44 -25.65 33.25 4.87
N LEU A 45 -26.75 32.56 4.57
CA LEU A 45 -27.79 33.10 3.70
C LEU A 45 -28.72 33.96 4.55
N VAL A 46 -28.90 35.22 4.14
CA VAL A 46 -29.80 36.17 4.78
C VAL A 46 -30.99 36.40 3.85
N PHE A 47 -32.18 36.09 4.32
CA PHE A 47 -33.42 36.20 3.56
C PHE A 47 -34.53 36.80 4.41
N LYS A 48 -35.65 37.17 3.79
CA LYS A 48 -36.82 37.68 4.51
C LYS A 48 -37.41 36.56 5.35
N ALA A 49 -37.70 36.82 6.63
CA ALA A 49 -38.29 35.83 7.50
C ALA A 49 -39.66 35.36 6.96
N PRO A 50 -39.94 34.05 6.91
CA PRO A 50 -41.26 33.53 6.59
C PRO A 50 -42.30 33.99 7.62
N GLU A 51 -43.56 34.09 7.21
CA GLU A 51 -44.67 34.51 8.10
C GLU A 51 -44.93 33.54 9.27
N ASP A 52 -44.46 32.28 9.14
CA ASP A 52 -44.67 31.20 10.11
C ASP A 52 -43.50 31.00 11.09
N GLU A 53 -42.45 31.83 11.03
CA GLU A 53 -41.26 31.71 11.89
C GLU A 53 -41.41 32.52 13.20
N ASP A 54 -40.87 31.99 14.30
CA ASP A 54 -40.99 32.63 15.62
C ASP A 54 -40.28 34.00 15.63
N GLU A 55 -40.98 35.04 16.12
CA GLU A 55 -40.46 36.42 16.13
C GLU A 55 -39.14 36.58 16.91
N GLU A 56 -38.84 35.66 17.83
CA GLU A 56 -37.60 35.66 18.63
C GLU A 56 -36.35 35.41 17.77
N ASP A 57 -36.48 34.71 16.64
CA ASP A 57 -35.36 34.38 15.76
C ASP A 57 -35.08 35.46 14.72
N HIS A 58 -36.04 36.36 14.49
CA HIS A 58 -35.91 37.47 13.55
C HIS A 58 -34.70 38.35 13.84
N LYS A 59 -34.05 38.80 12.76
CA LYS A 59 -32.97 39.78 12.77
C LYS A 59 -33.43 41.03 12.07
N ILE A 60 -33.03 42.19 12.60
CA ILE A 60 -33.39 43.49 12.07
C ILE A 60 -32.11 44.22 11.70
N LEU A 61 -32.11 44.89 10.55
CA LEU A 61 -31.04 45.78 10.16
C LEU A 61 -31.16 47.09 10.94
N ASP A 62 -30.05 47.61 11.45
CA ASP A 62 -30.08 48.92 12.09
C ASP A 62 -30.24 50.07 11.07
N GLU A 63 -30.35 51.31 11.57
CA GLU A 63 -30.48 52.53 10.75
C GLU A 63 -29.36 52.70 9.71
N GLN A 64 -28.21 52.05 9.93
CA GLN A 64 -27.03 52.10 9.06
C GLN A 64 -26.97 50.90 8.10
N GLY A 65 -27.92 49.96 8.21
CA GLY A 65 -27.96 48.73 7.42
C GLY A 65 -27.07 47.61 7.92
N ARG A 66 -26.64 47.65 9.19
CA ARG A 66 -25.79 46.61 9.79
C ARG A 66 -26.64 45.44 10.29
N LEU A 67 -26.21 44.23 9.94
CA LEU A 67 -26.74 42.97 10.43
C LEU A 67 -25.81 42.41 11.51
N LEU A 68 -26.36 42.02 12.66
CA LEU A 68 -25.60 41.32 13.71
C LEU A 68 -25.45 39.84 13.37
N ILE A 69 -24.21 39.36 13.25
CA ILE A 69 -23.93 37.93 13.07
C ILE A 69 -23.74 37.29 14.45
N PRO A 70 -24.55 36.26 14.80
CA PRO A 70 -24.46 35.58 16.08
C PRO A 70 -23.04 35.11 16.40
N ALA A 71 -22.65 35.18 17.68
CA ALA A 71 -21.29 34.85 18.11
C ALA A 71 -20.92 33.37 17.84
N GLU A 72 -21.90 32.46 17.86
CA GLU A 72 -21.71 31.05 17.50
C GLU A 72 -21.26 30.89 16.05
N VAL A 73 -21.96 31.53 15.13
CA VAL A 73 -21.67 31.51 13.68
C VAL A 73 -20.31 32.13 13.39
N ARG A 74 -19.99 33.26 14.03
CA ARG A 74 -18.67 33.90 13.90
C ARG A 74 -17.55 32.99 14.37
N ARG A 75 -17.73 32.27 15.47
CA ARG A 75 -16.74 31.27 15.94
C ARG A 75 -16.64 30.09 14.97
N GLN A 76 -17.76 29.61 14.44
CA GLN A 76 -17.81 28.47 13.53
C GLN A 76 -17.11 28.77 12.20
N PHE A 77 -17.32 29.95 11.63
CA PHE A 77 -16.72 30.37 10.36
C PHE A 77 -15.43 31.18 10.51
N ASP A 78 -14.96 31.36 11.76
CA ASP A 78 -13.74 32.09 12.09
C ASP A 78 -13.77 33.54 11.55
N TRP A 79 -14.90 34.22 11.74
CA TRP A 79 -15.14 35.61 11.36
C TRP A 79 -14.87 36.55 12.54
N ASN A 80 -13.68 37.13 12.55
CA ASN A 80 -13.17 38.02 13.57
C ASN A 80 -13.32 39.50 13.18
N GLN A 81 -13.14 40.40 14.14
CA GLN A 81 -13.17 41.85 13.86
C GLN A 81 -12.13 42.21 12.79
N GLY A 82 -12.56 42.97 11.78
CA GLY A 82 -11.72 43.39 10.66
C GLY A 82 -11.69 42.39 9.50
N ASP A 83 -12.16 41.15 9.71
CA ASP A 83 -12.29 40.19 8.62
C ASP A 83 -13.30 40.68 7.61
N LYS A 84 -13.01 40.40 6.35
CA LYS A 84 -13.82 40.83 5.22
C LYS A 84 -14.80 39.72 4.85
N ILE A 85 -16.03 40.13 4.64
CA ILE A 85 -17.16 39.29 4.23
C ILE A 85 -17.57 39.75 2.83
N GLU A 86 -17.50 38.83 1.89
CA GLU A 86 -18.04 38.96 0.54
C GLU A 86 -19.53 38.66 0.56
N MET A 87 -20.28 39.48 -0.17
CA MET A 87 -21.73 39.42 -0.28
C MET A 87 -22.11 39.19 -1.73
N GLN A 88 -22.93 38.19 -1.96
CA GLN A 88 -23.42 37.81 -3.28
C GLN A 88 -24.94 37.72 -3.24
N GLN A 89 -25.60 38.38 -4.18
CA GLN A 89 -27.04 38.31 -4.31
C GLN A 89 -27.45 36.95 -4.90
N GLU A 90 -28.36 36.25 -4.23
CA GLU A 90 -28.99 35.02 -4.70
C GLU A 90 -30.50 35.23 -4.89
N LYS A 91 -31.18 34.22 -5.45
CA LYS A 91 -32.63 34.31 -5.72
C LYS A 91 -33.47 34.52 -4.46
N GLU A 92 -33.04 33.93 -3.35
CA GLU A 92 -33.81 33.89 -2.10
C GLU A 92 -33.32 34.92 -1.08
N GLY A 93 -32.18 35.57 -1.30
CA GLY A 93 -31.58 36.48 -0.33
C GLY A 93 -30.18 36.94 -0.70
N VAL A 94 -29.39 37.31 0.31
CA VAL A 94 -27.97 37.65 0.17
C VAL A 94 -27.11 36.63 0.90
N LEU A 95 -26.17 36.03 0.18
CA LEU A 95 -25.19 35.11 0.74
C LEU A 95 -24.00 35.89 1.27
N LEU A 96 -23.66 35.69 2.53
CA LEU A 96 -22.49 36.25 3.21
C LEU A 96 -21.43 35.16 3.35
N GLN A 97 -20.22 35.41 2.86
CA GLN A 97 -19.12 34.46 2.89
C GLN A 97 -17.80 35.16 3.25
N GLY A 98 -16.91 34.52 4.01
CA GLY A 98 -15.60 35.12 4.31
C GLY A 98 -14.76 35.36 3.04
N GLU A 99 -14.00 36.46 2.99
CA GLU A 99 -13.05 36.74 1.90
C GLU A 99 -12.03 35.59 1.83
N GLY A 100 -11.97 34.90 0.70
CA GLY A 100 -11.09 33.73 0.54
C GLY A 100 -11.70 32.38 0.92
N ALA A 101 -12.98 32.30 1.26
CA ALA A 101 -13.73 31.06 1.39
C ALA A 101 -13.97 30.41 0.00
N ARG A 102 -12.88 29.95 -0.62
CA ARG A 102 -12.86 29.29 -1.92
C ARG A 102 -11.91 28.11 -1.88
N CYS A 103 -12.18 27.11 -2.71
CA CYS A 103 -11.31 25.97 -2.86
C CYS A 103 -9.93 26.44 -3.34
N ALA A 104 -8.87 26.01 -2.64
CA ALA A 104 -7.49 26.37 -2.98
C ALA A 104 -6.99 25.78 -4.31
N VAL A 105 -7.77 24.91 -4.97
CA VAL A 105 -7.42 24.24 -6.22
C VAL A 105 -8.22 24.79 -7.40
N CYS A 106 -9.56 24.80 -7.30
CA CYS A 106 -10.45 25.19 -8.40
C CYS A 106 -11.25 26.48 -8.16
N GLU A 107 -11.01 27.17 -7.04
CA GLU A 107 -11.70 28.42 -6.65
C GLU A 107 -13.23 28.32 -6.44
N ASN A 108 -13.82 27.11 -6.47
CA ASN A 108 -15.22 26.87 -6.15
C ASN A 108 -15.56 27.35 -4.72
N ARG A 109 -16.77 27.87 -4.51
CA ARG A 109 -17.28 28.38 -3.23
C ARG A 109 -18.24 27.43 -2.51
N ALA A 110 -18.56 26.28 -3.12
CA ALA A 110 -19.48 25.29 -2.56
C ALA A 110 -18.76 24.03 -2.06
N SER A 111 -19.41 23.35 -1.11
CA SER A 111 -18.97 22.08 -0.50
C SER A 111 -17.53 22.12 0.05
N LEU A 112 -17.19 23.20 0.74
CA LEU A 112 -15.88 23.51 1.29
C LEU A 112 -15.65 22.88 2.65
N VAL A 113 -14.45 22.33 2.84
CA VAL A 113 -13.95 21.83 4.13
C VAL A 113 -12.63 22.52 4.44
N LYS A 114 -12.49 23.03 5.68
CA LYS A 114 -11.27 23.70 6.15
C LYS A 114 -10.23 22.65 6.59
N ILE A 115 -9.08 22.60 5.91
CA ILE A 115 -7.95 21.73 6.21
C ILE A 115 -6.70 22.60 6.38
N ARG A 116 -6.10 22.56 7.58
CA ARG A 116 -4.87 23.32 7.91
C ARG A 116 -4.91 24.79 7.48
N GLY A 117 -6.07 25.45 7.70
CA GLY A 117 -6.26 26.87 7.39
C GLY A 117 -6.61 27.21 5.93
N ARG A 118 -6.80 26.22 5.05
CA ARG A 118 -7.27 26.43 3.66
C ARG A 118 -8.54 25.65 3.40
N PHE A 119 -9.33 26.05 2.41
CA PHE A 119 -10.53 25.32 2.01
C PHE A 119 -10.28 24.42 0.80
N LEU A 120 -10.84 23.21 0.84
CA LEU A 120 -10.94 22.32 -0.31
C LEU A 120 -12.40 21.96 -0.55
N CYS A 121 -12.85 22.00 -1.82
CA CYS A 121 -14.18 21.54 -2.16
C CYS A 121 -14.23 20.02 -2.26
N ARG A 122 -15.43 19.45 -2.10
CA ARG A 122 -15.69 18.02 -2.25
C ARG A 122 -15.13 17.44 -3.55
N VAL A 123 -15.36 18.11 -4.68
CA VAL A 123 -14.91 17.65 -6.01
C VAL A 123 -13.39 17.50 -6.06
N CYS A 124 -12.63 18.52 -5.64
CA CYS A 124 -11.17 18.43 -5.64
C CYS A 124 -10.62 17.39 -4.65
N MET A 125 -11.34 17.10 -3.56
CA MET A 125 -10.97 16.00 -2.66
C MET A 125 -11.20 14.62 -3.32
N GLU A 126 -12.31 14.46 -4.04
CA GLU A 126 -12.61 13.24 -4.82
C GLU A 126 -11.61 13.06 -5.96
N ASP A 127 -11.30 14.11 -6.72
CA ASP A 127 -10.29 14.11 -7.79
C ASP A 127 -8.90 13.75 -7.26
N ALA A 128 -8.50 14.31 -6.12
CA ALA A 128 -7.24 13.96 -5.48
C ALA A 128 -7.21 12.47 -5.10
N GLY A 129 -8.29 11.95 -4.53
CA GLY A 129 -8.43 10.53 -4.21
C GLY A 129 -8.35 9.62 -5.45
N ALA A 130 -8.98 10.02 -6.54
CA ALA A 130 -8.92 9.32 -7.82
C ALA A 130 -7.49 9.32 -8.39
N ALA A 131 -6.80 10.46 -8.38
CA ALA A 131 -5.42 10.58 -8.85
C ALA A 131 -4.44 9.71 -8.03
N TRP A 132 -4.63 9.62 -6.71
CA TRP A 132 -3.85 8.70 -5.87
C TRP A 132 -4.16 7.23 -6.18
N THR A 133 -5.43 6.91 -6.45
CA THR A 133 -5.86 5.56 -6.83
C THR A 133 -5.25 5.15 -8.16
N GLU A 134 -5.28 6.02 -9.15
CA GLU A 134 -4.68 5.81 -10.48
C GLU A 134 -3.18 5.53 -10.36
N ARG A 135 -2.44 6.32 -9.57
CA ARG A 135 -1.00 6.08 -9.34
C ARG A 135 -0.72 4.70 -8.74
N TRP A 136 -1.54 4.26 -7.79
CA TRP A 136 -1.42 2.91 -7.24
C TRP A 136 -1.78 1.85 -8.28
N GLN A 137 -2.84 2.08 -9.05
CA GLN A 137 -3.29 1.18 -10.10
C GLN A 137 -2.22 0.98 -11.16
N ASP A 138 -1.54 2.02 -11.63
CA ASP A 138 -0.46 1.93 -12.63
C ASP A 138 0.66 1.00 -12.16
N VAL A 139 1.15 1.20 -10.94
CA VAL A 139 2.21 0.39 -10.34
C VAL A 139 1.76 -1.06 -10.17
N LEU A 140 0.54 -1.27 -9.69
CA LEU A 140 -0.02 -2.60 -9.53
C LEU A 140 -0.23 -3.31 -10.88
N GLN A 141 -0.67 -2.57 -11.89
CA GLN A 141 -0.93 -3.06 -13.24
C GLN A 141 0.36 -3.56 -13.91
N GLU A 142 1.46 -2.83 -13.76
CA GLU A 142 2.78 -3.29 -14.20
C GLU A 142 3.16 -4.63 -13.53
N VAL A 143 2.99 -4.72 -12.21
CA VAL A 143 3.36 -5.92 -11.45
C VAL A 143 2.50 -7.12 -11.83
N VAL A 144 1.18 -6.97 -11.96
CA VAL A 144 0.29 -8.07 -12.35
C VAL A 144 0.47 -8.45 -13.82
N GLY A 145 0.71 -7.47 -14.71
CA GLY A 145 0.97 -7.71 -16.12
C GLY A 145 2.23 -8.54 -16.32
N ASP A 146 3.33 -8.14 -15.68
CA ASP A 146 4.56 -8.92 -15.66
C ASP A 146 4.33 -10.32 -15.06
N TYR A 147 3.61 -10.41 -13.95
CA TYR A 147 3.33 -11.68 -13.30
C TYR A 147 2.58 -12.64 -14.23
N ILE A 148 1.50 -12.19 -14.88
CA ILE A 148 0.72 -12.98 -15.84
C ILE A 148 1.62 -13.39 -17.02
N GLY A 149 2.37 -12.45 -17.60
CA GLY A 149 3.26 -12.73 -18.73
C GLY A 149 4.32 -13.77 -18.40
N TYR A 150 4.94 -13.71 -17.22
CA TYR A 150 5.87 -14.76 -16.78
C TYR A 150 5.16 -16.09 -16.47
N CYS A 151 3.93 -16.08 -15.94
CA CYS A 151 3.16 -17.32 -15.75
C CYS A 151 2.86 -18.01 -17.09
N GLU A 152 2.55 -17.26 -18.14
CA GLU A 152 2.37 -17.80 -19.50
C GLU A 152 3.68 -18.38 -20.04
N LYS A 153 4.79 -17.64 -19.90
CA LYS A 153 6.13 -18.10 -20.31
C LYS A 153 6.53 -19.40 -19.62
N CYS A 154 6.28 -19.53 -18.32
CA CYS A 154 6.55 -20.75 -17.54
C CYS A 154 5.95 -22.02 -18.17
N VAL A 155 4.81 -21.89 -18.85
CA VAL A 155 4.12 -23.02 -19.52
C VAL A 155 4.73 -23.30 -20.89
N SER A 156 5.18 -22.26 -21.60
CA SER A 156 5.71 -22.37 -22.97
C SER A 156 7.20 -22.72 -23.06
N THR A 157 8.07 -22.11 -22.24
CA THR A 157 9.54 -22.22 -22.35
C THR A 157 10.12 -23.20 -21.35
N ALA A 158 9.43 -23.41 -20.21
CA ALA A 158 9.96 -24.11 -19.05
C ALA A 158 11.31 -23.57 -18.54
N ASP A 159 11.64 -22.31 -18.85
CA ASP A 159 12.89 -21.65 -18.45
C ASP A 159 12.91 -21.42 -16.93
N PRO A 160 13.95 -21.88 -16.20
CA PRO A 160 14.15 -21.58 -14.79
C PRO A 160 14.06 -20.10 -14.40
N GLU A 161 14.42 -19.19 -15.30
CA GLU A 161 14.36 -17.75 -15.05
C GLU A 161 12.93 -17.21 -15.15
N ASP A 162 12.13 -17.68 -16.09
CA ASP A 162 10.70 -17.31 -16.17
C ASP A 162 9.95 -17.73 -14.89
N ILE A 163 10.25 -18.93 -14.38
CA ILE A 163 9.70 -19.43 -13.12
C ILE A 163 10.20 -18.58 -11.94
N HIS A 164 11.47 -18.16 -11.96
CA HIS A 164 12.01 -17.25 -10.96
C HIS A 164 11.23 -15.93 -10.94
N GLN A 165 11.09 -15.29 -12.09
CA GLN A 165 10.44 -13.99 -12.23
C GLN A 165 8.95 -14.07 -11.88
N ALA A 166 8.23 -15.11 -12.33
CA ALA A 166 6.85 -15.36 -11.91
C ALA A 166 6.73 -15.44 -10.38
N ARG A 167 7.62 -16.16 -9.70
CA ARG A 167 7.62 -16.22 -8.23
C ARG A 167 7.97 -14.90 -7.56
N VAL A 168 8.88 -14.12 -8.13
CA VAL A 168 9.26 -12.81 -7.59
C VAL A 168 8.09 -11.83 -7.73
N LYS A 169 7.50 -11.70 -8.92
CA LYS A 169 6.39 -10.79 -9.20
C LYS A 169 5.14 -11.19 -8.41
N GLY A 170 4.81 -12.47 -8.34
CA GLY A 170 3.69 -12.96 -7.52
C GLY A 170 3.83 -12.65 -6.02
N ARG A 171 5.04 -12.78 -5.45
CA ARG A 171 5.28 -12.36 -4.05
C ARG A 171 5.12 -10.86 -3.86
N ARG A 172 5.65 -10.05 -4.78
CA ARG A 172 5.52 -8.59 -4.72
C ARG A 172 4.04 -8.18 -4.78
N LEU A 173 3.30 -8.72 -5.73
CA LEU A 173 1.86 -8.46 -5.87
C LEU A 173 1.12 -8.81 -4.58
N ARG A 174 1.35 -10.01 -4.04
CA ARG A 174 0.76 -10.45 -2.77
C ARG A 174 1.08 -9.49 -1.63
N THR A 175 2.36 -9.12 -1.46
CA THR A 175 2.79 -8.19 -0.40
C THR A 175 2.15 -6.81 -0.56
N LEU A 176 2.00 -6.30 -1.79
CA LEU A 176 1.37 -5.01 -2.04
C LEU A 176 -0.13 -5.01 -1.73
N LEU A 177 -0.84 -6.07 -2.09
CA LEU A 177 -2.26 -6.23 -1.75
C LEU A 177 -2.47 -6.26 -0.24
N GLU A 178 -1.63 -7.00 0.48
CA GLU A 178 -1.65 -7.05 1.94
C GLU A 178 -1.27 -5.70 2.58
N PHE A 179 -0.30 -5.00 2.00
CA PHE A 179 0.11 -3.68 2.45
C PHE A 179 -1.03 -2.66 2.34
N LEU A 180 -1.78 -2.70 1.23
CA LEU A 180 -2.98 -1.90 1.02
C LEU A 180 -4.14 -2.26 1.95
N GLY A 181 -4.06 -3.39 2.67
CA GLY A 181 -5.11 -3.84 3.57
C GLY A 181 -6.22 -4.63 2.88
N ALA A 182 -5.93 -5.27 1.73
CA ALA A 182 -6.87 -6.21 1.15
C ALA A 182 -7.17 -7.35 2.16
N PRO A 183 -8.44 -7.79 2.29
CA PRO A 183 -8.82 -8.77 3.31
C PRO A 183 -8.21 -10.14 3.03
N ASP A 184 -7.76 -10.86 4.05
CA ASP A 184 -7.08 -12.17 3.91
C ASP A 184 -7.88 -13.21 3.10
N GLY A 185 -9.22 -13.15 3.17
CA GLY A 185 -10.14 -14.02 2.42
C GLY A 185 -10.34 -13.64 0.94
N HIS A 186 -9.63 -12.63 0.43
CA HIS A 186 -9.82 -12.15 -0.94
C HIS A 186 -9.42 -13.22 -1.97
N LYS A 187 -10.22 -13.37 -3.04
CA LYS A 187 -9.99 -14.40 -4.07
C LYS A 187 -8.66 -14.27 -4.81
N LEU A 188 -8.09 -13.08 -4.86
CA LEU A 188 -6.74 -12.88 -5.41
C LEU A 188 -5.67 -13.58 -4.56
N PHE A 189 -5.78 -13.56 -3.22
CA PHE A 189 -4.81 -14.26 -2.37
C PHE A 189 -4.86 -15.77 -2.58
N GLU A 190 -6.06 -16.36 -2.61
CA GLU A 190 -6.25 -17.78 -2.91
C GLU A 190 -5.54 -18.19 -4.22
N ARG A 191 -5.78 -17.42 -5.29
CA ARG A 191 -5.19 -17.68 -6.61
C ARG A 191 -3.67 -17.49 -6.64
N LEU A 192 -3.17 -16.44 -6.01
CA LEU A 192 -1.74 -16.16 -5.92
C LEU A 192 -1.02 -17.24 -5.11
N ASP A 193 -1.60 -17.68 -3.99
CA ASP A 193 -1.02 -18.70 -3.12
C ASP A 193 -1.00 -20.08 -3.79
N ASP A 194 -2.08 -20.44 -4.50
CA ASP A 194 -2.13 -21.66 -5.30
C ASP A 194 -1.09 -21.68 -6.42
N ALA A 195 -0.98 -20.57 -7.18
CA ALA A 195 0.04 -20.44 -8.22
C ALA A 195 1.45 -20.45 -7.62
N HIS A 196 1.66 -19.75 -6.50
CA HIS A 196 2.94 -19.71 -5.82
C HIS A 196 3.39 -21.09 -5.33
N LYS A 197 2.45 -21.93 -4.90
CA LYS A 197 2.71 -23.33 -4.51
C LYS A 197 3.14 -24.18 -5.70
N GLN A 198 2.50 -24.05 -6.87
CA GLN A 198 2.90 -24.82 -8.06
C GLN A 198 4.26 -24.37 -8.60
N LEU A 199 4.45 -23.07 -8.79
CA LEU A 199 5.74 -22.48 -9.16
C LEU A 199 6.82 -22.83 -8.14
N GLY A 200 6.42 -22.92 -6.87
CA GLY A 200 7.13 -23.45 -5.72
C GLY A 200 7.95 -24.69 -6.01
N ARG A 201 7.22 -25.72 -6.42
CA ARG A 201 7.70 -27.08 -6.63
C ARG A 201 8.77 -27.15 -7.72
N VAL A 202 8.64 -26.35 -8.79
CA VAL A 202 9.65 -26.34 -9.86
C VAL A 202 10.86 -25.49 -9.46
N ARG A 203 10.65 -24.25 -9.02
CA ARG A 203 11.76 -23.32 -8.72
C ARG A 203 12.71 -23.85 -7.64
N GLU A 204 12.17 -24.51 -6.61
CA GLU A 204 13.01 -25.11 -5.57
C GLU A 204 13.95 -26.16 -6.17
N ARG A 205 13.49 -26.94 -7.16
CA ARG A 205 14.33 -27.92 -7.84
C ARG A 205 15.32 -27.24 -8.76
N ASP A 206 14.94 -26.19 -9.49
CA ASP A 206 15.85 -25.42 -10.34
C ASP A 206 17.02 -24.84 -9.53
N VAL A 207 16.73 -24.22 -8.38
CA VAL A 207 17.77 -23.67 -7.48
C VAL A 207 18.69 -24.77 -6.97
N PHE A 208 18.13 -25.90 -6.55
CA PHE A 208 18.95 -27.03 -6.09
C PHE A 208 19.82 -27.59 -7.21
N LEU A 209 19.27 -27.77 -8.42
CA LEU A 209 20.00 -28.27 -9.59
C LEU A 209 21.17 -27.36 -9.96
N ALA A 210 20.97 -26.04 -9.92
CA ALA A 210 22.05 -25.08 -10.16
C ALA A 210 23.17 -25.24 -9.12
N ASP A 211 22.84 -25.28 -7.82
CA ASP A 211 23.82 -25.41 -6.75
C ASP A 211 24.58 -26.75 -6.82
N VAL A 212 23.91 -27.89 -6.98
CA VAL A 212 24.64 -29.18 -7.05
C VAL A 212 25.47 -29.33 -8.32
N LYS A 213 25.06 -28.74 -9.46
CA LYS A 213 25.87 -28.73 -10.69
C LYS A 213 27.13 -27.88 -10.51
N GLU A 214 27.00 -26.73 -9.84
CA GLU A 214 28.15 -25.88 -9.50
C GLU A 214 29.10 -26.59 -8.53
N ARG A 215 28.58 -27.24 -7.49
CA ARG A 215 29.39 -28.03 -6.54
C ARG A 215 30.09 -29.21 -7.19
N ALA A 216 29.41 -29.94 -8.08
CA ALA A 216 30.04 -31.04 -8.82
C ALA A 216 31.23 -30.57 -9.66
N ALA A 217 31.16 -29.35 -10.23
CA ALA A 217 32.25 -28.77 -10.99
C ALA A 217 33.42 -28.26 -10.12
N GLN A 218 33.19 -28.05 -8.82
CA GLN A 218 34.16 -27.55 -7.85
C GLN A 218 34.63 -28.62 -6.86
N ALA A 219 34.17 -29.87 -7.01
CA ALA A 219 34.45 -30.96 -6.08
C ALA A 219 35.96 -31.29 -6.02
N ASP A 220 36.45 -31.60 -4.83
CA ASP A 220 37.87 -31.86 -4.58
C ASP A 220 38.31 -33.24 -5.13
N ASP A 221 37.36 -34.18 -5.20
CA ASP A 221 37.59 -35.53 -5.70
C ASP A 221 36.40 -36.09 -6.51
N ALA A 222 36.65 -37.21 -7.20
CA ALA A 222 35.69 -37.85 -8.09
C ALA A 222 34.51 -38.48 -7.35
N GLU A 223 34.67 -38.85 -6.07
CA GLU A 223 33.60 -39.44 -5.26
C GLU A 223 32.61 -38.36 -4.82
N GLU A 224 33.11 -37.20 -4.36
CA GLU A 224 32.28 -36.02 -4.06
C GLU A 224 31.51 -35.56 -5.31
N ALA A 225 32.20 -35.44 -6.46
CA ALA A 225 31.56 -35.08 -7.73
C ALA A 225 30.44 -36.07 -8.10
N ALA A 226 30.67 -37.38 -7.92
CA ALA A 226 29.68 -38.41 -8.22
C ALA A 226 28.41 -38.27 -7.36
N VAL A 227 28.53 -37.94 -6.08
CA VAL A 227 27.37 -37.68 -5.19
C VAL A 227 26.52 -36.54 -5.74
N PHE A 228 27.14 -35.41 -6.11
CA PHE A 228 26.41 -34.26 -6.63
C PHE A 228 25.79 -34.51 -8.02
N HIS A 229 26.49 -35.22 -8.91
CA HIS A 229 25.95 -35.61 -10.22
C HIS A 229 24.73 -36.52 -10.07
N GLU A 230 24.77 -37.50 -9.18
CA GLU A 230 23.66 -38.41 -8.96
C GLU A 230 22.47 -37.70 -8.28
N ALA A 231 22.74 -36.80 -7.33
CA ALA A 231 21.71 -35.93 -6.76
C ALA A 231 21.03 -35.07 -7.84
N ALA A 232 21.82 -34.50 -8.77
CA ALA A 232 21.31 -33.73 -9.89
C ALA A 232 20.40 -34.59 -10.79
N ALA A 233 20.84 -35.80 -11.15
CA ALA A 233 20.07 -36.71 -11.99
C ALA A 233 18.72 -37.10 -11.35
N VAL A 234 18.69 -37.37 -10.05
CA VAL A 234 17.46 -37.66 -9.30
C VAL A 234 16.50 -36.47 -9.30
N VAL A 235 17.02 -35.25 -9.09
CA VAL A 235 16.19 -34.05 -9.01
C VAL A 235 15.71 -33.58 -10.39
N GLU A 236 16.51 -33.71 -11.44
CA GLU A 236 16.16 -33.37 -12.82
C GLU A 236 14.94 -34.18 -13.28
N ARG A 237 14.93 -35.50 -13.01
CA ARG A 237 13.76 -36.37 -13.26
C ARG A 237 12.51 -35.92 -12.50
N LYS A 238 12.66 -35.50 -11.23
CA LYS A 238 11.52 -34.97 -10.44
C LYS A 238 11.07 -33.60 -10.96
N ARG A 239 11.99 -32.77 -11.46
CA ARG A 239 11.74 -31.43 -11.99
C ARG A 239 10.89 -31.50 -13.25
N GLY A 240 11.20 -32.41 -14.19
CA GLY A 240 10.38 -32.65 -15.38
C GLY A 240 8.91 -32.98 -15.04
N LYS A 241 8.68 -33.89 -14.09
CA LYS A 241 7.32 -34.26 -13.64
C LYS A 241 6.57 -33.09 -12.99
N GLU A 242 7.25 -32.25 -12.21
CA GLU A 242 6.60 -31.07 -11.62
C GLU A 242 6.35 -29.98 -12.67
N GLN A 243 7.20 -29.86 -13.69
CA GLN A 243 6.98 -28.96 -14.82
C GLN A 243 5.73 -29.35 -15.64
N GLU A 244 5.54 -30.64 -15.92
CA GLU A 244 4.32 -31.14 -16.58
C GLU A 244 3.06 -30.82 -15.76
N LYS A 245 3.10 -31.02 -14.44
CA LYS A 245 2.01 -30.64 -13.54
C LYS A 245 1.77 -29.13 -13.52
N LEU A 246 2.84 -28.32 -13.52
CA LEU A 246 2.75 -26.87 -13.58
C LEU A 246 2.05 -26.42 -14.86
N ALA A 247 2.48 -26.95 -16.03
CA ALA A 247 1.89 -26.66 -17.32
C ALA A 247 0.39 -26.97 -17.38
N GLY A 248 -0.05 -28.06 -16.75
CA GLY A 248 -1.47 -28.44 -16.71
C GLY A 248 -2.32 -27.71 -15.66
N SER A 249 -1.71 -27.10 -14.63
CA SER A 249 -2.43 -26.49 -13.50
C SER A 249 -2.36 -24.97 -13.47
N LEU A 250 -1.23 -24.37 -13.82
CA LEU A 250 -1.04 -22.91 -13.76
C LEU A 250 -2.05 -22.15 -14.64
N PRO A 251 -2.34 -22.55 -15.90
CA PRO A 251 -3.38 -21.92 -16.71
C PRO A 251 -4.81 -22.07 -16.18
N LYS A 252 -5.04 -22.95 -15.20
CA LYS A 252 -6.35 -23.09 -14.53
C LYS A 252 -6.45 -22.16 -13.33
N ILE A 253 -5.31 -21.76 -12.77
CA ILE A 253 -5.21 -20.86 -11.63
C ILE A 253 -5.18 -19.41 -12.13
N ILE A 254 -4.19 -19.08 -12.96
CA ILE A 254 -4.02 -17.76 -13.59
C ILE A 254 -4.68 -17.81 -14.96
N ASN A 255 -5.93 -17.33 -15.02
CA ASN A 255 -6.79 -17.40 -16.18
C ASN A 255 -7.70 -16.17 -16.28
N ALA A 256 -8.66 -16.18 -17.21
CA ALA A 256 -9.62 -15.10 -17.36
C ALA A 256 -10.41 -14.77 -16.07
N LYS A 257 -10.67 -15.76 -15.18
CA LYS A 257 -11.33 -15.49 -13.89
C LYS A 257 -10.39 -14.75 -12.93
N PHE A 258 -9.09 -15.06 -12.94
CA PHE A 258 -8.10 -14.27 -12.18
C PHE A 258 -8.11 -12.82 -12.66
N GLN A 259 -8.12 -12.58 -13.98
CA GLN A 259 -8.22 -11.23 -14.54
C GLN A 259 -9.52 -10.53 -14.12
N GLN A 260 -10.67 -11.21 -14.16
CA GLN A 260 -11.93 -10.65 -13.69
C GLN A 260 -11.90 -10.28 -12.19
N HIS A 261 -11.27 -11.11 -11.36
CA HIS A 261 -11.08 -10.79 -9.94
C HIS A 261 -10.15 -9.58 -9.75
N TRP A 262 -9.14 -9.45 -10.61
CA TRP A 262 -8.23 -8.30 -10.62
C TRP A 262 -8.96 -7.02 -11.00
N ASP A 263 -9.67 -7.02 -12.13
CA ASP A 263 -10.41 -5.86 -12.62
C ASP A 263 -11.47 -5.41 -11.59
N ARG A 264 -12.15 -6.38 -10.97
CA ARG A 264 -13.10 -6.11 -9.88
C ARG A 264 -12.44 -5.45 -8.67
N PHE A 265 -11.24 -5.90 -8.30
CA PHE A 265 -10.47 -5.33 -7.20
C PHE A 265 -10.08 -3.88 -7.49
N CYS A 266 -9.57 -3.59 -8.70
CA CYS A 266 -9.21 -2.24 -9.10
C CYS A 266 -10.39 -1.26 -9.06
N VAL A 267 -11.58 -1.71 -9.47
CA VAL A 267 -12.77 -0.83 -9.51
C VAL A 267 -13.43 -0.67 -8.13
N ASN A 268 -13.58 -1.75 -7.36
CA ASN A 268 -14.42 -1.73 -6.16
C ASN A 268 -13.63 -1.56 -4.86
N ASP A 269 -12.45 -2.18 -4.77
CA ASP A 269 -11.72 -2.30 -3.51
C ASP A 269 -10.62 -1.23 -3.43
N LEU A 270 -9.78 -1.13 -4.47
CA LEU A 270 -8.60 -0.28 -4.50
C LEU A 270 -8.87 1.19 -4.13
N PRO A 271 -9.91 1.88 -4.64
CA PRO A 271 -10.13 3.30 -4.31
C PRO A 271 -10.37 3.51 -2.81
N SER A 272 -11.10 2.58 -2.18
CA SER A 272 -11.40 2.65 -0.75
C SER A 272 -10.15 2.41 0.09
N LEU A 273 -9.34 1.40 -0.28
CA LEU A 273 -8.11 1.04 0.42
C LEU A 273 -7.07 2.17 0.36
N VAL A 274 -6.85 2.74 -0.83
CA VAL A 274 -5.91 3.85 -1.03
C VAL A 274 -6.35 5.08 -0.24
N ARG A 275 -7.65 5.41 -0.26
CA ARG A 275 -8.19 6.56 0.49
C ARG A 275 -7.98 6.43 2.01
N THR A 276 -8.02 5.22 2.55
CA THR A 276 -7.85 4.97 3.99
C THR A 276 -6.42 4.62 4.39
N LEU A 277 -5.47 4.58 3.45
CA LEU A 277 -4.11 4.16 3.72
C LEU A 277 -3.35 5.23 4.54
N ASP A 278 -3.09 4.91 5.81
CA ASP A 278 -2.11 5.62 6.63
C ASP A 278 -0.72 5.05 6.36
N LEU A 279 -0.01 5.65 5.40
CA LEU A 279 1.30 5.16 4.93
C LEU A 279 2.33 5.01 6.07
N PRO A 280 2.60 6.04 6.91
CA PRO A 280 3.55 5.90 8.01
C PRO A 280 3.19 4.77 8.99
N LYS A 281 1.92 4.71 9.42
CA LYS A 281 1.47 3.65 10.33
C LYS A 281 1.64 2.28 9.69
N ARG A 282 1.29 2.14 8.42
CA ARG A 282 1.32 0.84 7.76
C ARG A 282 2.74 0.33 7.49
N LEU A 283 3.69 1.22 7.23
CA LEU A 283 5.12 0.89 7.20
C LEU A 283 5.60 0.44 8.58
N GLN A 284 5.24 1.18 9.64
CA GLN A 284 5.59 0.83 11.02
C GLN A 284 5.07 -0.56 11.42
N ASP A 285 3.84 -0.93 11.03
CA ASP A 285 3.29 -2.27 11.30
C ASP A 285 4.19 -3.37 10.71
N PHE A 286 4.67 -3.20 9.47
CA PHE A 286 5.56 -4.17 8.82
C PHE A 286 6.94 -4.21 9.50
N GLU A 287 7.45 -3.06 9.95
CA GLU A 287 8.70 -2.99 10.71
C GLU A 287 8.60 -3.70 12.06
N ASN A 288 7.49 -3.51 12.77
CA ASN A 288 7.24 -4.18 14.04
C ASN A 288 7.24 -5.70 13.89
N VAL A 289 6.62 -6.24 12.81
CA VAL A 289 6.65 -7.68 12.52
C VAL A 289 8.07 -8.16 12.24
N PHE A 290 8.88 -7.37 11.54
CA PHE A 290 10.28 -7.71 11.29
C PHE A 290 11.10 -7.74 12.58
N GLU A 291 10.95 -6.74 13.46
CA GLU A 291 11.64 -6.71 14.76
C GLU A 291 11.19 -7.88 15.65
N GLU A 292 9.90 -8.23 15.68
CA GLU A 292 9.40 -9.42 16.38
C GLU A 292 10.10 -10.69 15.88
N LYS A 293 10.21 -10.88 14.56
CA LYS A 293 10.92 -12.06 14.01
C LYS A 293 12.41 -12.03 14.32
N LYS A 294 13.00 -10.84 14.39
CA LYS A 294 14.41 -10.67 14.77
C LYS A 294 14.63 -11.09 16.22
N GLU A 295 13.79 -10.65 17.14
CA GLU A 295 13.82 -11.04 18.55
C GLU A 295 13.68 -12.56 18.71
N MET A 296 12.69 -13.17 18.04
CA MET A 296 12.51 -14.64 18.05
C MET A 296 13.77 -15.40 17.57
N TYR A 297 14.51 -14.84 16.62
CA TYR A 297 15.78 -15.43 16.19
C TYR A 297 16.86 -15.29 17.26
N LEU A 298 17.01 -14.10 17.86
CA LEU A 298 18.01 -13.86 18.89
C LEU A 298 17.79 -14.77 20.09
N GLU A 299 16.55 -14.90 20.57
CA GLU A 299 16.18 -15.84 21.63
C GLU A 299 16.54 -17.30 21.28
N ALA A 300 16.15 -17.76 20.08
CA ALA A 300 16.45 -19.12 19.65
C ALA A 300 17.95 -19.38 19.47
N ALA A 301 18.70 -18.36 19.03
CA ALA A 301 20.15 -18.42 18.88
C ALA A 301 20.87 -18.48 20.22
N ASP A 302 20.40 -17.72 21.22
CA ASP A 302 20.98 -17.67 22.57
C ASP A 302 20.68 -18.96 23.35
N GLU A 303 19.45 -19.47 23.30
CA GLU A 303 19.06 -20.68 24.04
C GLU A 303 19.63 -21.97 23.46
N LYS A 304 19.68 -22.09 22.13
CA LYS A 304 19.90 -23.37 21.43
C LYS A 304 21.11 -23.35 20.50
N GLY A 305 21.77 -22.20 20.36
CA GLY A 305 22.85 -21.97 19.42
C GLY A 305 22.36 -21.52 18.03
N LYS A 306 23.17 -20.68 17.38
CA LYS A 306 22.89 -20.07 16.06
C LYS A 306 22.68 -21.09 14.94
N ALA A 307 23.34 -22.25 14.99
CA ALA A 307 23.21 -23.31 14.01
C ALA A 307 22.04 -24.28 14.28
N SER A 308 21.30 -24.09 15.38
CA SER A 308 20.18 -24.97 15.71
C SER A 308 19.06 -24.89 14.67
N LYS A 309 18.31 -25.98 14.52
CA LYS A 309 17.14 -26.02 13.62
C LYS A 309 16.11 -24.93 13.94
N ALA A 310 15.96 -24.58 15.21
CA ALA A 310 15.05 -23.52 15.66
C ALA A 310 15.55 -22.14 15.22
N ALA A 311 16.82 -21.81 15.50
CA ALA A 311 17.43 -20.55 15.08
C ALA A 311 17.45 -20.40 13.56
N LEU A 312 17.82 -21.44 12.81
CA LEU A 312 17.81 -21.41 11.34
C LEU A 312 16.41 -21.25 10.75
N LYS A 313 15.36 -21.71 11.45
CA LYS A 313 13.97 -21.46 11.06
C LYS A 313 13.60 -19.99 11.32
N ALA A 314 13.87 -19.48 12.51
CA ALA A 314 13.59 -18.09 12.85
C ALA A 314 14.35 -17.11 11.92
N LEU A 315 15.61 -17.41 11.58
CA LEU A 315 16.40 -16.62 10.63
C LEU A 315 15.79 -16.61 9.21
N HIS A 316 15.14 -17.71 8.81
CA HIS A 316 14.40 -17.77 7.56
C HIS A 316 13.20 -16.82 7.58
N ASP A 317 12.48 -16.77 8.70
CA ASP A 317 11.34 -15.89 8.89
C ASP A 317 11.79 -14.41 8.86
N VAL A 318 12.89 -14.06 9.52
CA VAL A 318 13.53 -12.72 9.41
C VAL A 318 13.83 -12.36 7.95
N ARG A 319 14.38 -13.29 7.16
CA ARG A 319 14.65 -13.06 5.74
C ARG A 319 13.38 -12.86 4.91
N ILE A 320 12.27 -13.53 5.25
CA ILE A 320 10.98 -13.31 4.59
C ILE A 320 10.51 -11.89 4.84
N GLU A 321 10.50 -11.45 6.10
CA GLU A 321 10.05 -10.11 6.48
C GLU A 321 10.95 -9.01 5.91
N ALA A 322 12.27 -9.20 5.89
CA ALA A 322 13.20 -8.29 5.22
C ALA A 322 12.89 -8.14 3.71
N LYS A 323 12.50 -9.24 3.03
CA LYS A 323 12.09 -9.15 1.61
C LYS A 323 10.79 -8.37 1.45
N ARG A 324 9.83 -8.59 2.35
CA ARG A 324 8.55 -7.86 2.34
C ARG A 324 8.80 -6.37 2.51
N LEU A 325 9.50 -5.95 3.56
CA LEU A 325 9.88 -4.55 3.80
C LEU A 325 10.65 -3.93 2.62
N ARG A 326 11.60 -4.66 2.04
CA ARG A 326 12.30 -4.22 0.83
C ARG A 326 11.34 -3.92 -0.32
N TYR A 327 10.33 -4.77 -0.54
CA TYR A 327 9.31 -4.53 -1.57
C TYR A 327 8.47 -3.32 -1.23
N VAL A 328 7.91 -3.26 -0.02
CA VAL A 328 7.04 -2.16 0.39
C VAL A 328 7.74 -0.81 0.28
N TYR A 329 8.95 -0.67 0.84
CA TYR A 329 9.74 0.54 0.72
C TYR A 329 10.17 0.83 -0.71
N GLY A 330 10.44 -0.20 -1.51
CA GLY A 330 10.76 -0.05 -2.93
C GLY A 330 9.62 0.58 -3.73
N TYR A 331 8.38 0.15 -3.48
CA TYR A 331 7.20 0.70 -4.14
C TYR A 331 6.75 2.04 -3.55
N ALA A 332 6.89 2.22 -2.23
CA ALA A 332 6.69 3.53 -1.61
C ALA A 332 7.62 4.59 -2.20
N ALA A 333 8.86 4.20 -2.56
CA ALA A 333 9.81 5.07 -3.23
C ALA A 333 9.36 5.53 -4.62
N VAL A 334 8.62 4.67 -5.33
CA VAL A 334 8.08 4.96 -6.67
C VAL A 334 6.82 5.81 -6.59
N ILE A 335 5.92 5.52 -5.63
CA ILE A 335 4.59 6.13 -5.55
C ILE A 335 4.61 7.49 -4.83
N TYR A 336 5.44 7.65 -3.80
CA TYR A 336 5.39 8.79 -2.88
C TYR A 336 6.64 9.68 -2.93
N SER A 337 7.81 9.16 -2.55
CA SER A 337 9.06 9.93 -2.49
C SER A 337 10.28 9.03 -2.55
N THR A 338 11.34 9.48 -3.23
CA THR A 338 12.63 8.78 -3.31
C THR A 338 13.30 8.53 -1.96
N ASP A 339 12.90 9.24 -0.90
CA ASP A 339 13.46 9.08 0.46
C ASP A 339 13.31 7.64 0.99
N TYR A 340 12.24 6.95 0.57
CA TYR A 340 11.99 5.55 0.94
C TYR A 340 13.01 4.56 0.31
N ALA A 341 13.75 4.96 -0.71
CA ALA A 341 14.73 4.09 -1.36
C ALA A 341 15.90 3.71 -0.42
N ALA A 342 16.26 4.58 0.52
CA ALA A 342 17.30 4.31 1.51
C ALA A 342 16.92 3.12 2.41
N TYR A 343 15.67 3.08 2.86
CA TYR A 343 15.10 1.99 3.66
C TYR A 343 15.03 0.69 2.84
N SER A 344 14.56 0.72 1.59
CA SER A 344 14.59 -0.46 0.72
C SER A 344 16.01 -1.06 0.59
N LYS A 345 17.03 -0.20 0.51
CA LYS A 345 18.45 -0.60 0.43
C LYS A 345 18.97 -1.21 1.74
N SER A 346 18.52 -0.75 2.91
CA SER A 346 18.91 -1.35 4.20
C SER A 346 18.42 -2.80 4.29
N TYR A 347 17.16 -3.06 3.95
CA TYR A 347 16.58 -4.41 3.98
C TYR A 347 17.20 -5.39 2.95
N LYS A 348 17.72 -4.87 1.83
CA LYS A 348 18.48 -5.67 0.86
C LYS A 348 19.76 -6.29 1.46
N LYS A 349 20.37 -5.66 2.49
CA LYS A 349 21.59 -6.18 3.13
C LYS A 349 21.32 -7.49 3.89
N TYR A 350 20.21 -7.58 4.61
CA TYR A 350 19.79 -8.80 5.32
C TYR A 350 19.58 -9.98 4.36
N GLN A 351 19.06 -9.72 3.15
CA GLN A 351 18.89 -10.77 2.15
C GLN A 351 20.22 -11.45 1.76
N ARG A 352 21.30 -10.66 1.55
CA ARG A 352 22.60 -11.22 1.17
C ARG A 352 23.17 -12.04 2.31
N ARG A 353 23.18 -11.49 3.53
CA ARG A 353 23.72 -12.16 4.73
C ARG A 353 23.06 -13.50 5.03
N PHE A 354 21.75 -13.63 4.79
CA PHE A 354 21.00 -14.86 5.12
C PHE A 354 20.67 -15.73 3.91
N GLY A 355 21.16 -15.38 2.72
CA GLY A 355 21.01 -16.20 1.51
C GLY A 355 21.71 -17.52 1.67
N ASP A 356 23.02 -17.44 1.85
CA ASP A 356 23.92 -18.59 1.83
C ASP A 356 23.57 -19.65 2.89
N ILE A 357 23.13 -19.20 4.08
CA ILE A 357 22.70 -20.08 5.18
C ILE A 357 21.42 -20.85 4.80
N ASN A 358 20.42 -20.16 4.26
CA ASN A 358 19.19 -20.82 3.85
C ASN A 358 19.43 -21.77 2.67
N ASP A 359 20.25 -21.36 1.71
CA ASP A 359 20.55 -22.16 0.52
C ASP A 359 21.29 -23.45 0.92
N LYS A 360 22.30 -23.38 1.80
CA LYS A 360 22.98 -24.56 2.36
C LYS A 360 22.05 -25.49 3.14
N ARG A 361 21.19 -24.94 3.99
CA ARG A 361 20.20 -25.73 4.76
C ARG A 361 19.25 -26.47 3.82
N ASP A 362 18.78 -25.81 2.77
CA ASP A 362 17.84 -26.40 1.81
C ASP A 362 18.52 -27.48 0.95
N VAL A 363 19.80 -27.34 0.64
CA VAL A 363 20.62 -28.36 -0.05
C VAL A 363 20.79 -29.61 0.82
N LEU A 364 21.19 -29.44 2.09
CA LEU A 364 21.30 -30.55 3.05
C LEU A 364 20.01 -31.35 3.16
N LYS A 365 18.87 -30.66 3.26
CA LYS A 365 17.55 -31.30 3.32
C LYS A 365 17.23 -32.10 2.05
N LYS A 366 17.51 -31.54 0.87
CA LYS A 366 17.20 -32.20 -0.41
C LYS A 366 18.13 -33.37 -0.76
N LEU A 367 19.39 -33.30 -0.33
CA LEU A 367 20.31 -34.43 -0.40
C LEU A 367 19.76 -35.61 0.41
N GLU A 368 19.28 -35.35 1.64
CA GLU A 368 18.65 -36.39 2.46
C GLU A 368 17.38 -36.96 1.80
N ASP A 369 16.50 -36.10 1.29
CA ASP A 369 15.27 -36.52 0.59
C ASP A 369 15.55 -37.35 -0.69
N SER A 370 16.76 -37.26 -1.23
CA SER A 370 17.20 -37.96 -2.43
C SER A 370 18.07 -39.18 -2.14
N ARG A 371 18.61 -39.32 -0.92
CA ARG A 371 19.53 -40.39 -0.47
C ARG A 371 19.16 -41.77 -0.98
N LYS A 372 17.91 -42.21 -0.75
CA LYS A 372 17.44 -43.56 -1.13
C LYS A 372 17.33 -43.82 -2.63
N LYS A 373 17.45 -42.78 -3.46
CA LYS A 373 17.27 -42.84 -4.92
C LYS A 373 18.56 -42.60 -5.68
N MET A 374 19.66 -42.35 -4.98
CA MET A 374 20.98 -42.12 -5.56
C MET A 374 21.73 -43.44 -5.66
N ASN A 375 22.34 -43.70 -6.82
CA ASN A 375 23.21 -44.84 -7.06
C ASN A 375 24.68 -44.57 -6.68
N VAL A 376 24.91 -44.16 -5.43
CA VAL A 376 26.25 -43.97 -4.85
C VAL A 376 26.30 -44.56 -3.43
N PRO A 377 27.47 -45.04 -2.95
CA PRO A 377 27.64 -45.50 -1.58
C PRO A 377 27.11 -44.52 -0.52
N GLY A 378 26.43 -45.06 0.49
CA GLY A 378 25.86 -44.25 1.58
C GLY A 378 26.91 -43.46 2.37
N GLU A 379 28.12 -44.01 2.50
CA GLU A 379 29.24 -43.36 3.19
C GLU A 379 29.71 -42.10 2.47
N GLN A 380 29.75 -42.10 1.13
CA GLN A 380 30.09 -40.92 0.33
C GLN A 380 29.05 -39.81 0.50
N ILE A 381 27.76 -40.16 0.56
CA ILE A 381 26.68 -39.20 0.81
C ILE A 381 26.84 -38.58 2.21
N ASP A 382 27.14 -39.40 3.22
CA ASP A 382 27.28 -38.93 4.60
C ASP A 382 28.52 -38.02 4.76
N ALA A 383 29.64 -38.31 4.08
CA ALA A 383 30.82 -37.46 4.06
C ALA A 383 30.52 -36.05 3.49
N VAL A 384 29.88 -35.98 2.31
CA VAL A 384 29.49 -34.71 1.69
C VAL A 384 28.51 -33.92 2.59
N ARG A 385 27.58 -34.61 3.24
CA ARG A 385 26.64 -33.96 4.16
C ARG A 385 27.34 -33.36 5.38
N GLU A 386 28.32 -34.04 5.95
CA GLU A 386 29.05 -33.52 7.10
C GLU A 386 29.87 -32.27 6.73
N GLN A 387 30.51 -32.27 5.56
CA GLN A 387 31.20 -31.09 5.03
C GLN A 387 30.24 -29.89 4.85
N LEU A 388 29.06 -30.12 4.26
CA LEU A 388 28.03 -29.09 4.09
C LEU A 388 27.48 -28.59 5.43
N LYS A 389 27.35 -29.47 6.42
CA LYS A 389 26.88 -29.13 7.78
C LYS A 389 27.91 -28.27 8.52
N ASN A 390 29.18 -28.64 8.49
CA ASN A 390 30.28 -27.84 9.04
C ASN A 390 30.34 -26.45 8.39
N GLY A 391 30.16 -26.40 7.07
CA GLY A 391 30.04 -25.15 6.34
C GLY A 391 28.85 -24.31 6.80
N LEU A 392 27.67 -24.91 6.98
CA LEU A 392 26.48 -24.23 7.48
C LEU A 392 26.69 -23.67 8.90
N GLU A 393 27.26 -24.45 9.80
CA GLU A 393 27.57 -24.05 11.19
C GLU A 393 28.48 -22.81 11.20
N LYS A 394 29.59 -22.83 10.44
CA LYS A 394 30.50 -21.69 10.32
C LYS A 394 29.80 -20.42 9.82
N HIS A 395 28.92 -20.52 8.83
CA HIS A 395 28.19 -19.35 8.32
C HIS A 395 27.12 -18.88 9.32
N ALA A 396 26.45 -19.80 10.03
CA ALA A 396 25.47 -19.46 11.05
C ALA A 396 26.12 -18.74 12.25
N GLU A 397 27.31 -19.17 12.67
CA GLU A 397 28.05 -18.53 13.75
C GLU A 397 28.46 -17.09 13.43
N ALA A 398 28.82 -16.84 12.17
CA ALA A 398 29.18 -15.52 11.64
C ALA A 398 27.99 -14.55 11.46
N VAL A 399 26.75 -14.98 11.75
CA VAL A 399 25.59 -14.10 11.67
C VAL A 399 25.61 -13.06 12.79
N GLU A 400 25.56 -11.80 12.37
CA GLU A 400 25.36 -10.63 13.24
C GLU A 400 24.15 -9.82 12.71
N LEU A 401 23.21 -9.53 13.61
CA LEU A 401 21.89 -8.97 13.31
C LEU A 401 21.64 -7.61 13.96
#